data_AF-A0A535NZD8-F1
#
_entry.id   AF-A0A535NZD8-F1
#
_cell.length_a   1.000
_cell.length_b   1.000
_cell.length_c   1.000
_cell.angle_alpha   90.00
_cell.angle_beta   90.00
_cell.angle_gamma   90.00
#
_symmetry.space_group_name_H-M   'P 1'
#
loop_
_entity.id
_entity.type
_entity.pdbx_description
1 polymer ?
#
loop_
_entity_poly.entity_id
_entity_poly.type
_entity_poly.pdbx_seq_one_letter_code
_entity_poly.pdbx_strand_id
1 'polypeptide(L)'
;MRTLLSIAGLSALALFLSSCDVGGISPIFPTPVSPNGKNIYDTYVGISIFAIIVFVGVEAALLWVVIRYRRSAQPAGYVPPQVHGHTGLEIAWTIAPLLLVLGIAG
;
A
#
# COMPACT_ATOMS: atom_id res chain seq x y z
N MET A 1 19.51 -19.26 -12.42
CA MET A 1 18.90 -17.99 -12.90
C MET A 1 17.69 -17.54 -12.08
N ARG A 2 16.65 -18.37 -11.87
CA ARG A 2 15.44 -17.98 -11.11
C ARG A 2 15.73 -17.56 -9.66
N THR A 3 16.59 -18.29 -8.94
CA THR A 3 16.99 -17.97 -7.56
C THR A 3 17.84 -16.70 -7.46
N LEU A 4 18.66 -16.43 -8.48
CA LEU A 4 19.47 -15.21 -8.56
C LEU A 4 18.60 -13.98 -8.85
N LEU A 5 17.57 -14.12 -9.69
CA LEU A 5 16.56 -13.08 -9.92
C LEU A 5 15.71 -12.82 -8.67
N SER A 6 15.36 -13.85 -7.90
CA SER A 6 14.65 -13.70 -6.63
C SER A 6 15.50 -12.99 -5.57
N ILE A 7 16.78 -13.37 -5.43
CA ILE A 7 17.69 -12.74 -4.47
C ILE A 7 17.95 -11.28 -4.87
N ALA A 8 18.22 -11.02 -6.16
CA ALA A 8 18.38 -9.66 -6.65
C ALA A 8 17.11 -8.82 -6.45
N GLY A 9 15.92 -9.41 -6.64
CA GLY A 9 14.64 -8.76 -6.36
C GLY A 9 14.42 -8.45 -4.87
N LEU A 10 14.75 -9.39 -3.97
CA LEU A 10 14.69 -9.14 -2.52
C LEU A 10 15.72 -8.10 -2.08
N SER A 11 16.92 -8.11 -2.63
CA SER A 11 17.97 -7.14 -2.33
C SER A 11 17.61 -5.74 -2.85
N ALA A 12 17.04 -5.63 -4.06
CA ALA A 12 16.55 -4.36 -4.59
C ALA A 12 15.36 -3.82 -3.77
N LEU A 13 14.45 -4.69 -3.32
CA LEU A 13 13.36 -4.34 -2.43
C LEU A 13 13.87 -3.87 -1.06
N ALA A 14 14.85 -4.58 -0.49
CA ALA A 14 15.49 -4.20 0.78
C ALA A 14 16.24 -2.85 0.66
N LEU A 15 16.90 -2.58 -0.46
CA LEU A 15 17.56 -1.30 -0.73
C LEU A 15 16.54 -0.16 -0.91
N PHE A 16 15.43 -0.41 -1.60
CA PHE A 16 14.33 0.56 -1.72
C PHE A 16 13.69 0.88 -0.36
N LEU A 17 13.48 -0.13 0.49
CA LEU A 17 12.93 0.03 1.84
C LEU A 17 13.93 0.69 2.81
N SER A 18 15.23 0.49 2.62
CA SER A 18 16.30 1.06 3.46
C SER A 18 16.59 2.54 3.17
N SER A 19 16.03 3.12 2.11
CA SER A 19 16.23 4.54 1.79
C SER A 19 15.28 5.49 2.54
N CYS A 20 14.40 4.96 3.39
CA CYS A 20 13.61 5.78 4.31
C CYS A 20 14.41 6.02 5.59
N ASP A 21 14.93 7.23 5.73
CA ASP A 21 14.99 7.84 7.06
C ASP A 21 13.58 7.76 7.69
N VAL A 22 13.47 7.69 9.01
CA VAL A 22 12.16 7.69 9.72
C VAL A 22 11.32 8.96 9.44
N GLY A 23 11.90 9.91 8.71
CA GLY A 23 11.24 11.06 8.09
C GLY A 23 10.20 10.75 7.00
N GLY A 24 9.89 9.49 6.68
CA GLY A 24 8.74 9.18 5.81
C GLY A 24 7.38 9.58 6.42
N ILE A 25 7.29 9.62 7.76
CA ILE A 25 6.09 10.06 8.50
C ILE A 25 6.18 11.55 8.87
N SER A 26 7.38 12.07 9.12
CA SER A 26 7.58 13.49 9.41
C SER A 26 7.69 14.26 8.10
N PRO A 27 6.82 15.23 7.81
CA PRO A 27 6.93 16.00 6.58
C PRO A 27 8.30 16.68 6.46
N ILE A 28 8.76 16.92 5.23
CA ILE A 28 9.99 17.68 4.93
C ILE A 28 9.91 19.16 5.36
N PHE A 29 8.83 19.55 6.05
CA PHE A 29 8.61 20.89 6.54
C PHE A 29 9.56 21.19 7.71
N PRO A 30 10.05 22.45 7.82
CA PRO A 30 10.76 22.89 9.01
C PRO A 30 9.88 22.74 10.25
N THR A 31 10.50 22.68 11.43
CA THR A 31 9.77 22.61 12.70
C THR A 31 8.75 23.76 12.77
N PRO A 32 7.48 23.48 13.09
CA PRO A 32 6.44 24.50 13.06
C PRO A 32 6.72 25.58 14.12
N VAL A 33 6.80 26.84 13.68
CA VAL A 33 7.08 28.01 14.53
C VAL A 33 5.82 28.82 14.88
N SER A 34 4.65 28.39 14.42
CA SER A 34 3.37 29.05 14.68
C SER A 34 2.26 28.04 14.98
N PRO A 35 1.18 28.44 15.69
CA PRO A 35 0.03 27.57 15.93
C PRO A 35 -0.58 27.01 14.64
N ASN A 36 -0.68 27.83 13.59
CA ASN A 36 -1.18 27.38 12.28
C ASN A 36 -0.25 26.35 11.63
N GLY A 37 1.07 26.55 11.75
CA GLY A 37 2.06 25.59 11.26
C GLY A 37 1.95 24.24 11.99
N LYS A 38 1.66 24.26 13.30
CA LYS A 38 1.46 23.04 14.08
C LYS A 38 0.19 22.29 13.65
N ASN A 39 -0.92 23.01 13.42
CA ASN A 39 -2.16 22.38 12.93
C ASN A 39 -1.95 21.68 11.57
N ILE A 40 -1.26 22.34 10.63
CA ILE A 40 -0.94 21.74 9.33
C ILE A 40 -0.07 20.49 9.49
N TYR A 41 0.95 20.57 10.35
CA TYR A 41 1.83 19.43 10.64
C TYR A 41 1.03 18.25 11.21
N ASP A 42 0.19 18.49 12.21
CA ASP A 42 -0.59 17.44 12.87
C ASP A 42 -1.61 16.81 11.89
N THR A 43 -2.26 17.60 11.02
CA THR A 43 -3.12 17.09 9.94
C THR A 43 -2.34 16.25 8.93
N TYR A 44 -1.16 16.70 8.50
CA TYR A 44 -0.32 15.95 7.56
C TYR A 44 0.06 14.58 8.13
N VAL A 45 0.49 14.53 9.39
CA VAL A 45 0.85 13.27 10.06
C VAL A 45 -0.37 12.36 10.15
N GLY A 46 -1.55 12.90 10.51
CA GLY A 46 -2.80 12.15 10.52
C GLY A 46 -3.13 11.49 9.18
N ILE A 47 -3.11 12.26 8.08
CA ILE A 47 -3.37 11.75 6.74
C ILE A 47 -2.32 10.72 6.30
N SER A 48 -1.04 10.99 6.59
CA SER A 48 0.08 10.12 6.19
C SER A 48 -0.05 8.72 6.79
N ILE A 49 -0.52 8.61 8.03
CA ILE A 49 -0.76 7.31 8.68
C ILE A 49 -1.80 6.49 7.89
N PHE A 50 -2.95 7.08 7.57
CA PHE A 50 -3.99 6.40 6.78
C PHE A 50 -3.50 6.05 5.37
N ALA A 51 -2.75 6.94 4.72
CA ALA A 51 -2.19 6.71 3.40
C ALA A 51 -1.23 5.50 3.39
N ILE A 52 -0.35 5.39 4.40
CA ILE A 52 0.57 4.25 4.54
C ILE A 52 -0.20 2.95 4.75
N ILE A 53 -1.25 2.95 5.58
CA ILE A 53 -2.09 1.76 5.79
C ILE A 53 -2.72 1.28 4.49
N VAL A 54 -3.31 2.20 3.71
CA VAL A 54 -3.91 1.85 2.41
C VAL A 54 -2.85 1.37 1.43
N PHE A 55 -1.72 2.07 1.35
CA PHE A 55 -0.62 1.71 0.46
C PHE A 55 -0.13 0.29 0.75
N VAL A 56 0.18 -0.03 2.01
CA VAL A 56 0.62 -1.38 2.41
C VAL A 56 -0.45 -2.42 2.12
N GLY A 57 -1.73 -2.12 2.41
CA GLY A 57 -2.84 -3.05 2.14
C GLY A 57 -3.00 -3.38 0.65
N VAL A 58 -2.98 -2.36 -0.21
CA VAL A 58 -3.12 -2.50 -1.66
C VAL A 58 -1.89 -3.19 -2.27
N GLU A 59 -0.68 -2.75 -1.90
CA GLU A 59 0.57 -3.36 -2.38
C GLU A 59 0.68 -4.83 -1.96
N ALA A 60 0.33 -5.16 -0.71
CA ALA A 60 0.32 -6.54 -0.24
C ALA A 60 -0.68 -7.40 -1.04
N ALA A 61 -1.89 -6.89 -1.30
CA ALA A 61 -2.89 -7.58 -2.10
C ALA A 61 -2.41 -7.79 -3.55
N LEU A 62 -1.80 -6.76 -4.16
CA LEU A 62 -1.27 -6.83 -5.53
C LEU A 62 -0.12 -7.84 -5.61
N LEU A 63 0.87 -7.76 -4.71
CA LEU A 63 1.98 -8.69 -4.64
C LEU A 63 1.49 -10.12 -4.40
N TRP A 64 0.50 -10.30 -3.52
CA TRP A 64 -0.12 -11.60 -3.31
C TRP A 64 -0.73 -12.15 -4.60
N VAL A 65 -1.52 -11.36 -5.34
CA VAL A 65 -2.10 -11.78 -6.62
C VAL A 65 -1.00 -12.15 -7.63
N VAL A 66 0.01 -11.29 -7.79
CA VAL A 66 1.11 -11.49 -8.74
C VAL A 66 1.90 -12.75 -8.42
N ILE A 67 2.19 -13.02 -7.15
CA ILE A 67 2.97 -14.19 -6.73
C ILE A 67 2.12 -15.47 -6.83
N ARG A 68 0.87 -15.41 -6.35
CA ARG A 68 -0.02 -16.58 -6.23
C ARG A 68 -0.56 -17.08 -7.57
N TYR A 69 -0.88 -16.16 -8.49
CA TYR A 69 -1.52 -16.46 -9.77
C TYR A 69 -0.58 -16.30 -10.97
N ARG A 70 0.73 -16.16 -10.76
CA ARG A 70 1.72 -16.14 -11.85
C ARG A 70 1.59 -17.39 -12.73
N ARG A 71 1.69 -17.22 -14.05
CA ARG A 71 1.62 -18.30 -15.05
C ARG A 71 2.51 -19.52 -14.73
N SER A 72 3.72 -19.29 -14.20
CA SER A 72 4.65 -20.36 -13.83
C SER A 72 4.15 -21.27 -12.70
N ALA A 73 3.16 -20.83 -11.93
CA ALA A 73 2.56 -21.58 -10.83
C ALA A 73 1.31 -22.37 -11.26
N GLN A 74 0.88 -22.24 -12.51
CA GLN A 74 -0.32 -22.91 -13.03
C GLN A 74 0.07 -24.14 -13.87
N PRO A 75 -0.74 -25.22 -13.87
CA PRO A 75 -0.54 -26.37 -14.75
C PRO A 75 -0.57 -25.99 -16.24
N ALA A 76 0.00 -26.85 -17.09
CA ALA A 76 -0.09 -26.69 -18.53
C ALA A 76 -1.56 -26.76 -18.99
N GLY A 77 -1.98 -25.81 -19.83
CA GLY A 77 -3.36 -25.71 -20.31
C GLY A 77 -4.35 -25.15 -19.28
N TYR A 78 -3.89 -24.57 -18.16
CA TYR A 78 -4.78 -23.95 -17.18
C TYR A 78 -5.60 -22.81 -17.79
N VAL A 79 -6.92 -22.87 -17.60
CA VAL A 79 -7.89 -21.84 -17.98
C VAL A 79 -8.47 -21.25 -16.69
N PRO A 80 -8.35 -19.94 -16.44
CA PRO A 80 -8.89 -19.33 -15.23
C PRO A 80 -10.42 -19.29 -15.24
N PRO A 81 -11.07 -19.41 -14.07
CA PRO A 81 -12.52 -19.26 -13.96
C PRO A 81 -12.97 -17.87 -14.43
N GLN A 82 -14.09 -17.81 -15.17
CA GLN A 82 -14.67 -16.56 -15.69
C GLN A 82 -15.57 -15.91 -14.65
N VAL A 83 -14.94 -15.29 -13.65
CA VAL A 83 -15.63 -14.56 -12.59
C VAL A 83 -15.86 -13.12 -13.05
N HIS A 84 -17.12 -12.67 -13.09
CA HIS A 84 -17.49 -11.35 -13.60
C HIS A 84 -17.52 -10.28 -12.50
N GLY A 85 -17.74 -10.66 -11.24
CA GLY A 85 -17.84 -9.73 -10.13
C GLY A 85 -18.16 -10.44 -8.81
N HIS A 86 -18.16 -9.67 -7.73
CA HIS A 86 -18.51 -10.17 -6.40
C HIS A 86 -19.14 -9.05 -5.58
N THR A 87 -20.47 -9.02 -5.54
CA THR A 87 -21.26 -7.93 -4.92
C THR A 87 -20.88 -7.65 -3.47
N GLY A 88 -20.56 -8.68 -2.68
CA GLY A 88 -20.11 -8.48 -1.29
C GLY A 88 -18.75 -7.78 -1.19
N LEU A 89 -17.85 -8.03 -2.14
CA LEU A 89 -16.52 -7.43 -2.19
C LEU A 89 -16.63 -6.00 -2.72
N GLU A 90 -17.55 -5.79 -3.68
CA GLU A 90 -17.96 -4.47 -4.16
C GLU A 90 -18.46 -3.57 -3.03
N ILE A 91 -19.39 -4.08 -2.22
CA ILE A 91 -19.89 -3.34 -1.05
C ILE A 91 -18.74 -3.04 -0.07
N ALA A 92 -17.91 -4.05 0.25
CA ALA A 92 -16.81 -3.90 1.19
C ALA A 92 -15.81 -2.82 0.74
N TRP A 93 -15.38 -2.84 -0.53
CA TRP A 93 -14.43 -1.87 -1.04
C TRP A 93 -15.02 -0.49 -1.32
N THR A 94 -16.34 -0.32 -1.26
CA THR A 94 -16.98 0.99 -1.34
C THR A 94 -17.15 1.60 0.05
N ILE A 95 -17.52 0.78 1.05
CA ILE A 95 -17.65 1.22 2.44
C ILE A 95 -16.28 1.55 3.04
N ALA A 96 -15.24 0.78 2.75
CA ALA A 96 -13.92 1.01 3.34
C ALA A 96 -13.34 2.40 3.02
N PRO A 97 -13.30 2.89 1.76
CA PRO A 97 -12.89 4.25 1.45
C PRO A 97 -13.79 5.32 2.06
N LEU A 98 -15.11 5.07 2.15
CA LEU A 98 -16.04 6.00 2.79
C LEU A 98 -15.70 6.22 4.26
N LEU A 99 -15.52 5.13 5.02
CA LEU A 99 -15.15 5.19 6.43
C LEU A 99 -13.77 5.81 6.63
N LEU A 100 -12.82 5.56 5.73
CA LEU A 100 -11.50 6.16 5.75
C LEU A 100 -11.57 7.69 5.64
N VAL A 101 -12.35 8.22 4.70
CA VAL A 101 -12.50 9.68 4.54
C VAL A 101 -13.18 10.29 5.77
N LEU A 102 -14.21 9.65 6.31
CA LEU A 102 -14.87 10.10 7.53
C LEU A 102 -13.91 10.13 8.73
N GLY A 103 -13.01 9.15 8.84
CA GLY A 103 -11.98 9.12 9.88
C GLY A 103 -10.88 10.17 9.71
N ILE A 104 -10.62 10.63 8.49
CA ILE A 104 -9.69 11.73 8.22
C ILE A 104 -10.33 13.10 8.49
N ALA A 105 -11.61 13.24 8.16
CA ALA A 105 -12.34 14.51 8.22
C ALA A 105 -12.91 14.85 9.60
N GLY A 106 -13.07 13.86 10.48
CA GLY A 106 -13.56 14.02 11.85
C GLY A 106 -12.44 14.18 12.85
#